data_AF-A0A7R9KIN6-F1
#
_entry.id   AF-A0A7R9KIN6-F1
#
_cell.length_a   1.000
_cell.length_b   1.000
_cell.length_c   1.000
_cell.angle_alpha   90.00
_cell.angle_beta   90.00
_cell.angle_gamma   90.00
#
_symmetry.space_group_name_H-M   'P 1'
#
loop_
_entity.id
_entity.type
_entity.pdbx_description
1 polymer ?
#
loop_
_entity_poly.entity_id
_entity_poly.type
_entity_poly.pdbx_seq_one_letter_code
_entity_poly.pdbx_strand_id
1 'polypeptide(L)' 'MPSIGQWLGVDKAIKLYRIVRHNGGIIGSLKKVYRMDELKIGTLVGVDKAGNKYYENNEYFHGRN' A
#
# COMPACT_ATOMS: atom_id res chain seq x y z
N MET A 1 -9.28 -24.85 4.44
CA MET A 1 -9.13 -24.54 5.89
C MET A 1 -7.98 -23.56 6.03
N PRO A 2 -8.13 -22.44 6.75
CA PRO A 2 -7.03 -21.49 6.95
C PRO A 2 -5.89 -22.13 7.73
N SER A 3 -4.65 -21.77 7.38
CA SER A 3 -3.45 -22.25 8.09
C SER A 3 -3.30 -21.58 9.45
N ILE A 4 -2.52 -22.19 10.36
CA ILE A 4 -2.22 -21.62 11.68
C ILE A 4 -1.65 -20.19 11.57
N GLY A 5 -0.82 -19.92 10.55
CA GLY A 5 -0.28 -18.59 10.30
C GLY A 5 -1.33 -17.55 9.90
N GLN A 6 -2.37 -17.95 9.16
CA GLN A 6 -3.51 -17.07 8.83
C GLN A 6 -4.38 -16.79 10.06
N TRP A 7 -4.53 -17.77 10.95
CA TRP A 7 -5.21 -17.60 12.24
C TRP A 7 -4.50 -16.60 13.15
N LEU A 8 -3.17 -16.60 13.14
CA LEU A 8 -2.34 -15.66 13.88
C LEU A 8 -2.15 -14.31 13.15
N GLY A 9 -2.72 -14.13 11.96
CA GLY A 9 -2.65 -12.87 11.20
C GLY A 9 -1.27 -12.52 10.65
N VAL A 10 -0.37 -13.49 10.52
CA VAL A 10 1.00 -13.30 10.02
C VAL A 10 1.01 -12.73 8.59
N ASP A 11 0.05 -13.16 7.78
CA ASP A 11 -0.20 -12.65 6.43
C ASP A 11 -0.47 -11.12 6.43
N LYS A 12 -1.24 -10.63 7.41
CA LYS A 12 -1.54 -9.21 7.56
C LYS A 12 -0.29 -8.42 7.98
N ALA A 13 0.51 -8.95 8.89
CA ALA A 13 1.77 -8.33 9.30
C ALA A 13 2.77 -8.24 8.13
N ILE A 14 2.89 -9.30 7.32
CA ILE A 14 3.71 -9.30 6.10
C ILE A 14 3.19 -8.27 5.10
N LYS A 15 1.86 -8.17 4.91
CA LYS A 15 1.25 -7.18 4.02
C LYS A 15 1.53 -5.75 4.50
N LEU A 16 1.38 -5.48 5.79
CA LEU A 16 1.70 -4.17 6.38
C LEU A 16 3.17 -3.81 6.18
N TYR A 17 4.08 -4.75 6.43
CA TYR A 17 5.51 -4.55 6.19
C TYR A 17 5.80 -4.19 4.72
N ARG A 18 5.20 -4.91 3.77
CA ARG A 18 5.33 -4.62 2.33
C ARG A 18 4.83 -3.22 1.98
N ILE A 19 3.68 -2.81 2.52
CA ILE A 19 3.12 -1.47 2.32
C ILE A 19 4.08 -0.40 2.86
N VAL A 20 4.60 -0.57 4.08
CA VAL A 20 5.54 0.40 4.69
C VAL A 20 6.82 0.51 3.86
N ARG A 21 7.38 -0.63 3.43
CA ARG A 21 8.58 -0.65 2.58
C ARG A 21 8.34 0.04 1.23
N HIS A 22 7.21 -0.24 0.58
CA HIS A 22 6.85 0.38 -0.70
C HIS A 22 6.74 1.91 -0.60
N ASN A 23 6.24 2.43 0.52
CA ASN A 23 6.03 3.86 0.73
C ASN A 23 7.28 4.62 1.22
N GLY A 24 8.46 4.00 1.16
CA GLY A 24 9.72 4.63 1.60
C GLY A 24 9.99 4.48 3.09
N GLY A 25 9.55 3.38 3.70
CA GLY A 25 9.71 3.11 5.12
C GLY A 25 8.74 3.89 6.00
N ILE A 26 9.02 3.94 7.30
CA ILE A 26 8.12 4.52 8.31
C ILE A 26 7.88 6.01 8.03
N ILE A 27 8.93 6.78 7.78
CA ILE A 27 8.83 8.23 7.56
C ILE A 27 8.02 8.54 6.29
N GLY A 28 8.29 7.85 5.18
CA GLY A 28 7.55 8.02 3.94
C GLY A 28 6.07 7.63 4.07
N SER A 29 5.80 6.57 4.85
CA SER A 29 4.44 6.13 5.16
C SER A 29 3.68 7.16 5.99
N LEU A 30 4.28 7.69 7.06
CA LEU A 30 3.68 8.74 7.89
C LEU A 30 3.39 10.01 7.08
N LYS A 31 4.32 10.41 6.20
CA LYS A 31 4.11 11.56 5.31
C LYS A 31 2.93 11.34 4.35
N LYS A 32 2.74 10.13 3.83
CA LYS A 32 1.60 9.81 2.96
C LYS A 32 0.28 9.82 3.73
N VAL A 33 0.23 9.19 4.91
CA VAL A 33 -0.96 9.22 5.77
C VAL A 33 -1.34 10.66 6.11
N TYR A 34 -0.37 11.51 6.47
CA TYR A 34 -0.64 12.93 6.76
C TYR A 34 -1.21 13.72 5.57
N ARG A 35 -0.86 13.36 4.33
CA ARG A 35 -1.29 14.12 3.13
C ARG A 35 -2.55 13.56 2.48
N MET A 36 -2.79 12.27 2.60
CA MET A 36 -3.81 11.53 1.83
C MET A 36 -4.79 10.76 2.72
N ASP A 37 -4.58 10.74 4.05
CA ASP A 37 -5.34 9.97 5.05
C ASP A 37 -5.39 8.45 4.79
N GLU A 38 -4.58 7.95 3.85
CA GLU A 38 -4.51 6.53 3.52
C GLU A 38 -3.10 6.06 3.18
N LEU A 39 -2.87 4.77 3.41
CA LEU A 39 -1.64 4.09 3.05
C LEU A 39 -1.97 2.87 2.18
N LYS A 40 -1.55 2.93 0.91
CA LYS A 40 -1.78 1.90 -0.10
C LYS A 40 -0.46 1.42 -0.70
N ILE A 41 -0.54 0.28 -1.38
CA ILE A 41 0.51 -0.25 -2.24
C ILE A 41 -0.07 -0.46 -3.63
N GLY A 42 0.70 -0.11 -4.67
CA GLY A 42 0.31 -0.29 -6.05
C GLY A 42 1.50 -0.19 -7.00
N THR A 43 1.31 -0.60 -8.23
CA THR A 43 2.30 -0.50 -9.30
C THR A 43 2.27 0.91 -9.88
N LEU A 44 3.41 1.56 -10.06
CA LEU A 44 3.48 2.87 -10.69
C LEU A 44 3.11 2.72 -12.18
N VAL A 45 2.00 3.33 -12.60
CA VAL A 45 1.52 3.27 -13.99
C VAL A 45 1.83 4.53 -14.78
N GLY A 46 2.07 5.65 -14.11
CA GLY A 46 2.37 6.88 -14.81
C GLY A 46 2.84 8.00 -13.90
N VAL A 47 3.45 9.00 -14.52
CA VAL A 47 3.82 10.27 -13.92
C VAL A 47 3.37 11.39 -14.86
N ASP A 48 2.62 12.36 -14.37
CA ASP A 48 2.23 13.51 -15.18
C ASP A 48 3.34 14.56 -15.27
N LYS A 49 3.11 15.61 -16.07
CA LYS A 49 4.06 16.71 -16.27
C LYS A 49 4.36 17.50 -14.98
N ALA A 50 3.47 17.46 -13.99
CA ALA A 50 3.65 18.10 -12.69
C ALA A 50 4.40 17.19 -11.69
N GLY A 51 4.70 15.94 -12.06
CA GLY A 51 5.37 14.97 -11.21
C GLY A 51 4.44 14.18 -10.30
N ASN A 52 3.10 14.28 -10.47
CA ASN A 52 2.18 13.43 -9.72
C ASN A 52 2.31 12.00 -10.22
N LYS A 53 2.38 11.06 -9.28
CA LYS A 53 2.57 9.63 -9.54
C LYS A 53 1.24 8.90 -9.38
N TYR A 54 0.87 8.14 -10.40
CA TYR A 54 -0.37 7.36 -10.43
C TYR A 54 -0.04 5.89 -10.26
N TYR A 55 -0.73 5.24 -9.33
CA TYR A 55 -0.48 3.86 -8.94
C TYR A 55 -1.78 3.05 -9.13
N GLU A 56 -1.65 1.79 -9.51
CA GLU A 56 -2.77 0.85 -9.63
C GLU A 56 -2.54 -0.40 -8.78
N ASN A 57 -3.61 -0.89 -8.15
CA ASN A 57 -3.69 -2.21 -7.55
C ASN A 57 -5.10 -2.84 -7.73
N ASN A 58 -5.20 -3.76 -8.69
CA ASN A 58 -6.44 -4.47 -9.03
C ASN A 58 -6.98 -5.40 -7.92
N GLU A 59 -6.23 -5.63 -6.84
CA GLU A 59 -6.74 -6.33 -5.65
C GLU A 59 -7.69 -5.45 -4.81
N TYR A 60 -7.65 -4.12 -5.00
CA TYR A 60 -8.57 -3.21 -4.33
C TYR A 60 -9.94 -3.20 -5.00
N PHE A 61 -10.94 -2.82 -4.22
CA PHE A 61 -12.28 -2.59 -4.74
C PHE A 61 -12.27 -1.55 -5.87
N HIS A 62 -13.20 -1.71 -6.82
CA HIS A 62 -13.39 -0.76 -7.89
C HIS A 62 -13.59 0.67 -7.34
N GLY A 63 -12.91 1.65 -7.93
CA GLY A 63 -12.85 3.03 -7.43
C GLY A 63 -11.80 3.29 -6.35
N ARG A 64 -11.06 2.27 -5.89
CA ARG A 64 -9.89 2.42 -4.99
C ARG A 64 -8.58 1.87 -5.57
N ASN A 65 -8.64 1.39 -6.81
CA ASN A 65 -7.53 0.87 -7.60
C ASN A 65 -6.49 1.96 -7.87
#